data_AF-A0A7V2AIC7-F1
#
_entry.id   AF-A0A7V2AIC7-F1
#
_cell.length_a   1.000
_cell.length_b   1.000
_cell.length_c   1.000
_cell.angle_alpha   90.00
_cell.angle_beta   90.00
_cell.angle_gamma   90.00
#
_symmetry.space_group_name_H-M   'P 1'
#
loop_
_entity.id
_entity.type
_entity.pdbx_description
1 polymer ?
#
loop_
_entity_poly.entity_id
_entity_poly.type
_entity_poly.pdbx_seq_one_letter_code
_entity_poly.pdbx_strand_id
1 'polypeptide(L)' 'MVARRARRKRETADFKQLPYKQPRNPYQPFNILSDDQIEDIHQTSLKVLSEIGINFLCPEARDILQSAGA' A
#
# COMPACT_ATOMS: atom_id res chain seq x y z
N MET A 1 31.35 -24.50 52.01
CA MET A 1 30.71 -23.22 51.67
C MET A 1 30.88 -23.01 50.17
N VAL A 2 29.83 -23.23 49.37
CA VAL A 2 29.92 -23.21 47.89
C VAL A 2 29.66 -21.79 47.39
N ALA A 3 30.65 -21.17 46.75
CA ALA A 3 30.55 -19.82 46.23
C ALA A 3 29.71 -19.79 44.94
N ARG A 4 28.61 -19.03 44.95
CA ARG A 4 27.81 -18.74 43.75
C ARG A 4 28.62 -17.80 42.83
N ARG A 5 29.00 -18.29 41.65
CA ARG A 5 29.63 -17.50 40.58
C ARG A 5 28.65 -16.39 40.15
N ALA A 6 29.01 -15.13 40.41
CA ALA A 6 28.20 -13.99 39.99
C ALA A 6 28.10 -13.95 38.46
N ARG A 7 26.87 -13.97 37.95
CA ARG A 7 26.57 -13.92 36.51
C ARG A 7 26.95 -12.53 36.00
N ARG A 8 27.99 -12.44 35.16
CA ARG A 8 28.39 -11.18 34.51
C ARG A 8 27.18 -10.64 33.74
N LYS A 9 26.69 -9.46 34.15
CA LYS A 9 25.59 -8.77 33.47
C LYS A 9 26.09 -8.42 32.07
N ARG A 10 25.45 -8.95 31.02
CA ARG A 10 25.70 -8.50 29.65
C ARG A 10 25.24 -7.05 29.59
N GLU A 11 26.19 -6.14 29.44
CA GLU A 11 25.89 -4.76 29.07
C GLU A 11 25.45 -4.79 27.61
N THR A 12 24.15 -4.73 27.39
CA THR A 12 23.58 -4.42 26.09
C THR A 12 23.83 -2.93 25.87
N ALA A 13 24.65 -2.58 24.87
CA ALA A 13 24.77 -1.19 24.45
C ALA A 13 23.36 -0.64 24.17
N ASP A 14 23.06 0.52 24.75
CA ASP A 14 21.78 1.19 24.61
C ASP A 14 21.60 1.59 23.14
N PHE A 15 20.80 0.81 22.39
CA PHE A 15 20.49 1.10 21.01
C PHE A 15 19.42 2.18 20.97
N LYS A 16 19.83 3.42 20.70
CA LYS A 16 18.90 4.53 20.48
C LYS A 16 18.18 4.35 19.15
N GLN A 17 17.07 3.60 19.19
CA GLN A 17 16.15 3.50 18.06
C GLN A 17 15.51 4.87 17.81
N LEU A 18 15.68 5.39 16.59
CA LEU A 18 14.97 6.59 16.14
C LEU A 18 13.45 6.33 16.11
N PRO A 19 12.61 7.34 16.41
CA PRO A 19 11.17 7.19 16.30
C PRO A 19 10.77 6.69 14.92
N TYR A 20 9.90 5.69 14.88
CA TYR A 20 9.35 5.19 13.63
C TYR A 20 8.61 6.32 12.90
N LYS A 21 8.93 6.50 11.62
CA LYS A 21 8.28 7.47 10.74
C LYS A 21 8.04 6.81 9.38
N GLN A 22 6.91 7.10 8.77
CA GLN A 22 6.63 6.65 7.42
C GLN A 22 7.50 7.44 6.44
N PRO A 23 8.39 6.78 5.68
CA PRO A 23 9.20 7.47 4.68
C PRO A 23 8.29 8.06 3.61
N ARG A 24 8.52 9.33 3.27
CA ARG A 24 7.88 9.98 2.12
C ARG A 24 8.91 10.06 1.00
N ASN A 25 8.54 9.59 -0.19
CA ASN A 25 9.37 9.73 -1.38
C ASN A 25 9.37 11.21 -1.79
N PRO A 26 10.51 11.93 -1.78
CA PRO A 26 10.59 13.32 -2.19
C PRO A 26 10.67 13.48 -3.71
N TYR A 27 10.93 12.40 -4.45
CA TYR A 27 11.07 12.42 -5.90
C TYR A 27 9.71 12.32 -6.57
N GLN A 28 9.59 13.03 -7.69
CA GLN A 28 8.47 12.86 -8.61
C GLN A 28 8.42 11.42 -9.14
N PRO A 29 7.23 10.90 -9.47
CA PRO A 29 7.10 9.63 -10.18
C PRO A 29 7.97 9.59 -11.44
N PHE A 30 8.49 8.42 -11.77
CA PHE A 30 9.17 8.23 -13.04
C PHE A 30 8.14 8.15 -14.17
N ASN A 31 8.23 9.07 -15.11
CA ASN A 31 7.36 9.11 -16.29
C ASN A 31 7.91 8.15 -17.35
N ILE A 32 7.51 6.87 -17.25
CA ILE A 32 7.90 5.81 -18.21
C ILE A 32 7.05 5.89 -19.49
N LEU A 33 5.82 6.38 -19.36
CA LEU A 33 4.85 6.56 -20.44
C LEU A 33 4.67 8.04 -20.73
N SER A 34 4.39 8.39 -21.99
CA SER A 34 3.98 9.75 -22.36
C SER A 34 2.55 10.04 -21.87
N ASP A 35 2.18 11.32 -21.81
CA ASP A 35 0.83 11.74 -21.42
C ASP A 35 -0.24 11.15 -22.34
N ASP A 36 0.02 11.10 -23.65
CA ASP A 36 -0.89 10.49 -24.64
C ASP A 36 -1.07 8.99 -24.38
N GLN A 37 -0.01 8.27 -24.01
CA GLN A 37 -0.10 6.84 -23.70
C GLN A 37 -0.90 6.59 -22.41
N ILE A 38 -0.81 7.50 -21.44
CA ILE A 38 -1.63 7.43 -20.22
C ILE A 38 -3.10 7.66 -20.57
N GLU A 39 -3.38 8.62 -21.44
CA GLU A 39 -4.74 8.89 -21.90
C GLU A 39 -5.33 7.70 -22.67
N ASP A 40 -4.54 7.05 -23.53
CA ASP A 40 -4.96 5.84 -24.24
C ASP A 40 -5.33 4.70 -23.27
N ILE A 41 -4.54 4.50 -22.21
CA ILE A 41 -4.83 3.51 -21.17
C ILE A 41 -6.11 3.90 -20.43
N HIS A 42 -6.28 5.18 -20.11
CA HIS A 42 -7.46 5.70 -19.42
C HIS A 42 -8.75 5.46 -20.24
N GLN A 43 -8.76 5.86 -21.50
CA GLN A 43 -9.91 5.67 -22.40
C GLN A 43 -10.22 4.19 -22.62
N THR A 44 -9.19 3.36 -22.81
CA THR A 44 -9.38 1.91 -22.96
C THR A 44 -9.95 1.30 -21.70
N SER A 45 -9.52 1.74 -20.52
CA SER A 45 -10.04 1.27 -19.24
C SER A 45 -11.53 1.63 -19.08
N LEU A 46 -11.93 2.85 -19.43
CA LEU A 46 -13.33 3.25 -19.41
C LEU A 46 -14.19 2.42 -20.37
N LYS A 47 -13.69 2.19 -21.58
CA LYS A 47 -14.35 1.33 -22.57
C LYS A 47 -14.57 -0.08 -22.03
N VAL A 48 -13.55 -0.68 -21.40
CA VAL A 48 -13.66 -1.99 -20.75
C VAL A 48 -14.72 -1.97 -19.65
N LEU A 49 -14.73 -0.94 -18.80
CA LEU A 49 -15.74 -0.82 -17.74
C LEU A 49 -17.16 -0.65 -18.28
N SER A 50 -17.35 0.07 -19.40
CA SER A 50 -18.68 0.29 -19.98
C SER A 50 -19.19 -0.88 -20.81
N GLU A 51 -18.31 -1.54 -21.57
CA GLU A 51 -18.72 -2.58 -22.53
C GLU A 51 -18.66 -3.99 -21.93
N ILE A 52 -17.69 -4.25 -21.05
CA ILE A 52 -17.46 -5.56 -20.43
C ILE A 52 -17.95 -5.56 -18.98
N GLY A 53 -17.64 -4.50 -18.23
CA GLY A 53 -18.00 -4.37 -16.82
C GLY A 53 -17.13 -5.22 -15.88
N ILE A 54 -17.54 -5.27 -14.61
CA ILE A 54 -16.87 -6.03 -13.54
C ILE A 54 -17.91 -6.82 -12.76
N ASN A 55 -17.57 -8.06 -12.39
CA ASN A 55 -18.43 -8.90 -11.55
C ASN A 55 -18.32 -8.52 -10.08
N PHE A 56 -19.40 -7.99 -9.51
CA PHE A 56 -19.54 -7.75 -8.08
C PHE A 56 -20.22 -8.95 -7.41
N LEU A 57 -19.42 -9.73 -6.66
CA LEU A 57 -19.91 -10.93 -5.96
C LEU A 57 -20.65 -10.60 -4.65
N CYS A 58 -20.39 -9.43 -4.07
CA CYS A 58 -21.06 -8.97 -2.87
C CYS A 58 -22.43 -8.34 -3.23
N PRO A 59 -23.56 -8.81 -2.68
CA PRO A 59 -24.87 -8.24 -2.96
C PRO A 59 -24.98 -6.75 -2.58
N GLU A 60 -24.46 -6.35 -1.42
CA GLU A 60 -24.50 -4.96 -0.94
C GLU A 60 -23.75 -4.01 -1.90
N ALA A 61 -22.66 -4.47 -2.50
CA ALA A 61 -21.93 -3.67 -3.48
C ALA A 61 -22.76 -3.40 -4.74
N ARG A 62 -23.64 -4.33 -5.13
CA ARG A 62 -24.54 -4.15 -6.28
C ARG A 62 -25.61 -3.11 -5.98
N ASP A 63 -26.16 -3.11 -4.78
CA ASP A 63 -27.17 -2.13 -4.36
C ASP A 63 -26.58 -0.71 -4.34
N ILE A 64 -25.35 -0.56 -3.84
CA ILE A 64 -24.62 0.71 -3.85
C ILE A 64 -24.43 1.19 -5.29
N LEU A 65 -23.96 0.33 -6.18
CA LEU A 65 -23.70 0.69 -7.59
C LEU A 65 -24.98 1.06 -8.32
N GLN A 66 -26.07 0.31 -8.12
CA GLN A 66 -27.37 0.61 -8.70
C GLN A 66 -27.89 1.98 -8.23
N SER A 67 -27.69 2.31 -6.94
CA SER A 67 -28.08 3.63 -6.41
C SER A 67 -27.26 4.78 -7.00
N ALA A 68 -26.02 4.49 -7.40
CA ALA A 68 -25.11 5.44 -8.05
C ALA A 68 -25.36 5.57 -9.57
N GLY A 69 -26.30 4.79 -10.14
CA GLY A 69 -26.68 4.85 -11.55
C GLY A 69 -25.84 3.98 -12.49
N ALA A 70 -25.16 2.97 -11.95
CA ALA A 70 -24.54 1.90 -12.73
C ALA A 70 -25.57 0.90 -13.28
#